data_AF-A0A6A4I7S3-F1
#
_entry.id   AF-A0A6A4I7S3-F1
#
_cell.length_a   1.000
_cell.length_b   1.000
_cell.length_c   1.000
_cell.angle_alpha   90.00
_cell.angle_beta   90.00
_cell.angle_gamma   90.00
#
_symmetry.space_group_name_H-M   'P 1'
#
loop_
_entity.id
_entity.type
_entity.pdbx_description
1 polymer ?
#
loop_
_entity_poly.entity_id
_entity_poly.type
_entity_poly.pdbx_seq_one_letter_code
_entity_poly.pdbx_strand_id
1 'polypeptide(L)'
;MSQDSSFCSRCKNPVFKPRINVNTAELYTKLRSEFGTAVYRPQDVQEMLLLSDRDLENYESEIIRLKSQIFYVEAQKKRLQDYKVKLRSLMSPIRQLPNETLGRIFEFACNENLLQQYPWLDPDNPPPTALLSPLLRHLPTLAISAVCARWRSLTLSTP
;
A
#
# COMPACT_ATOMS: atom_id res chain seq x y z
N MET A 1 -36.03 -3.09 -25.54
CA MET A 1 -35.13 -2.10 -24.90
C MET A 1 -33.71 -2.50 -25.27
N SER A 2 -33.00 -1.64 -25.99
CA SER A 2 -31.68 -1.94 -26.57
C SER A 2 -30.65 -2.22 -25.49
N GLN A 3 -30.02 -3.40 -25.55
CA GLN A 3 -28.84 -3.70 -24.75
C GLN A 3 -27.67 -2.89 -25.31
N ASP A 4 -27.33 -1.79 -24.66
CA ASP A 4 -26.11 -1.04 -24.96
C ASP A 4 -24.91 -1.91 -24.61
N SER A 5 -24.28 -2.47 -25.64
CA SER A 5 -23.06 -3.24 -25.49
C SER A 5 -21.92 -2.33 -25.04
N SER A 6 -21.59 -2.35 -23.75
CA SER A 6 -20.39 -1.69 -23.24
C SER A 6 -19.16 -2.43 -23.74
N PHE A 7 -18.31 -1.77 -24.52
CA PHE A 7 -17.02 -2.30 -24.98
C PHE A 7 -15.93 -1.99 -23.96
N CYS A 8 -14.97 -2.89 -23.81
CA CYS A 8 -13.79 -2.62 -22.99
C CYS A 8 -12.97 -1.49 -23.61
N SER A 9 -12.72 -0.41 -22.86
CA SER A 9 -11.96 0.77 -23.32
C SER A 9 -10.51 0.47 -23.67
N ARG A 10 -9.98 -0.72 -23.33
CA ARG A 10 -8.61 -1.15 -23.62
C ARG A 10 -8.48 -2.09 -24.81
N CYS A 11 -9.41 -3.04 -24.98
CA CYS A 11 -9.33 -4.05 -26.04
C CYS A 11 -10.44 -3.96 -27.09
N LYS A 12 -11.40 -3.03 -26.94
CA LYS A 12 -12.56 -2.80 -27.84
C LYS A 12 -13.43 -4.03 -28.11
N ASN A 13 -13.21 -5.13 -27.40
CA ASN A 13 -14.08 -6.29 -27.44
C ASN A 13 -15.32 -6.05 -26.56
N PRO A 14 -16.48 -6.61 -26.92
CA PRO A 14 -17.65 -6.59 -26.05
C PRO A 14 -17.29 -7.29 -24.73
N VAL A 15 -17.55 -6.62 -23.61
CA VAL A 15 -17.13 -7.06 -22.27
C VAL A 15 -17.70 -8.44 -21.93
N PHE A 16 -18.95 -8.67 -22.33
CA PHE A 16 -19.65 -9.95 -22.26
C PHE A 16 -21.01 -9.74 -22.97
N LYS A 17 -21.51 -10.74 -23.71
CA LYS A 17 -22.89 -10.73 -24.22
C LYS A 17 -23.68 -11.76 -23.43
N PRO A 18 -24.68 -11.34 -22.64
CA PRO A 18 -25.56 -12.27 -21.93
C PRO A 18 -26.24 -13.19 -22.93
N ARG A 19 -26.28 -14.50 -22.61
CA ARG A 19 -26.98 -15.50 -23.40
C ARG A 19 -28.49 -15.38 -23.20
N ILE A 20 -28.91 -14.86 -22.04
CA ILE A 20 -30.32 -14.63 -21.71
C ILE A 20 -30.63 -13.16 -21.59
N ASN A 21 -31.78 -12.77 -22.14
CA ASN A 21 -32.39 -11.48 -21.88
C ASN A 21 -33.27 -11.56 -20.64
N VAL A 22 -32.93 -10.82 -19.59
CA VAL A 22 -33.70 -10.77 -18.35
C VAL A 22 -34.93 -9.86 -18.54
N ASN A 23 -36.04 -10.43 -18.99
CA ASN A 23 -37.33 -9.74 -19.08
C ASN A 23 -38.27 -10.18 -17.95
N THR A 24 -38.14 -9.56 -16.78
CA THR A 24 -38.93 -9.89 -15.59
C THR A 24 -40.42 -9.60 -15.76
N ALA A 25 -40.78 -8.54 -16.49
CA ALA A 25 -42.18 -8.19 -16.71
C ALA A 25 -42.92 -9.27 -17.50
N GLU A 26 -42.30 -9.77 -18.58
CA GLU A 26 -42.84 -10.85 -19.39
C GLU A 26 -42.94 -12.16 -18.60
N LEU A 27 -41.91 -12.49 -17.81
CA LEU A 27 -41.94 -13.64 -16.91
C LEU A 27 -43.11 -13.57 -15.92
N TYR A 28 -43.31 -12.41 -15.28
CA TYR A 28 -44.38 -12.19 -14.32
C TYR A 28 -45.77 -12.20 -14.94
N THR A 29 -45.93 -11.77 -16.19
CA THR A 29 -47.20 -11.89 -16.91
C THR A 29 -47.51 -13.36 -17.20
N LYS A 30 -46.53 -14.13 -17.69
CA LYS A 30 -46.71 -15.56 -18.00
C LYS A 30 -47.06 -16.37 -16.77
N LEU A 31 -46.35 -16.15 -15.65
CA LEU A 31 -46.63 -16.79 -14.36
C LEU A 31 -48.05 -16.53 -13.83
N ARG A 32 -48.71 -15.43 -14.24
CA ARG A 32 -50.06 -15.06 -13.79
C ARG A 32 -51.17 -15.44 -14.78
N SER A 33 -50.86 -15.53 -16.07
CA SER A 33 -51.85 -15.80 -17.12
C SER A 33 -51.93 -17.27 -17.55
N GLU A 34 -50.86 -18.04 -17.34
CA GLU A 34 -50.77 -19.42 -17.85
C GLU A 34 -51.08 -20.43 -16.75
N PHE A 35 -52.08 -21.29 -16.99
CA PHE A 35 -52.45 -22.37 -16.07
C PHE A 35 -51.85 -23.70 -16.55
N GLY A 36 -50.89 -24.24 -15.80
CA GLY A 36 -50.35 -25.60 -15.99
C GLY A 36 -49.15 -25.73 -16.94
N THR A 37 -48.59 -26.94 -17.01
CA THR A 37 -47.35 -27.32 -17.74
C THR A 37 -47.44 -27.26 -19.28
N ALA A 38 -48.51 -26.69 -19.84
CA ALA A 38 -48.83 -26.79 -21.26
C ALA A 38 -48.15 -25.74 -22.16
N VAL A 39 -47.64 -24.64 -21.61
CA VAL A 39 -47.13 -23.51 -22.40
C VAL A 39 -45.61 -23.55 -22.62
N TYR A 40 -44.88 -24.18 -21.70
CA TYR A 40 -43.44 -24.44 -21.85
C TYR A 40 -43.18 -25.93 -21.78
N ARG A 41 -42.37 -26.45 -22.72
CA ARG A 41 -41.81 -27.78 -22.51
C ARG A 41 -40.84 -27.68 -21.33
N PRO A 42 -40.88 -28.63 -20.38
CA PRO A 42 -39.93 -28.65 -19.25
C PRO A 42 -38.45 -28.53 -19.68
N GLN A 43 -38.15 -29.01 -20.89
CA GLN A 43 -36.83 -28.93 -21.52
C GLN A 43 -36.39 -27.48 -21.80
N ASP A 44 -37.29 -26.63 -22.28
CA ASP A 44 -36.99 -25.23 -22.63
C ASP A 44 -36.69 -24.41 -21.37
N VAL A 45 -37.43 -24.67 -20.28
CA VAL A 45 -37.18 -24.05 -18.97
C VAL A 45 -35.84 -24.52 -18.41
N GLN A 46 -35.54 -25.83 -18.50
CA GLN A 46 -34.27 -26.37 -18.05
C GLN A 46 -33.09 -25.78 -18.83
N GLU A 47 -33.23 -25.62 -20.15
CA GLU A 47 -32.21 -24.97 -20.99
C GLU A 47 -32.00 -23.51 -20.58
N MET A 48 -33.08 -22.77 -20.34
CA MET A 48 -33.00 -21.38 -19.89
C MET A 48 -32.37 -21.26 -18.49
N LEU A 49 -32.61 -22.21 -17.58
CA LEU A 49 -31.91 -22.27 -16.29
C LEU A 49 -30.41 -22.53 -16.50
N LEU A 50 -30.04 -23.52 -17.31
CA LEU A 50 -28.63 -23.83 -17.59
C LEU A 50 -27.88 -22.66 -18.23
N LEU A 51 -28.52 -21.94 -19.16
CA LEU A 51 -27.94 -20.74 -19.76
C LEU A 51 -27.80 -19.61 -18.74
N SER A 52 -28.72 -19.51 -17.76
CA SER A 52 -28.66 -18.53 -16.67
C SER A 52 -27.47 -18.82 -15.76
N ASP A 53 -27.28 -20.07 -15.37
CA ASP A 53 -26.18 -20.50 -14.52
C ASP A 53 -24.83 -20.19 -15.17
N ARG A 54 -24.67 -20.49 -16.46
CA ARG A 54 -23.44 -20.15 -17.20
C ARG A 54 -23.22 -18.64 -17.34
N ASP A 55 -24.27 -17.82 -17.38
CA ASP A 55 -24.13 -16.37 -17.40
C ASP A 55 -23.71 -15.84 -16.02
N LEU A 56 -24.24 -16.40 -14.94
CA LEU A 56 -23.82 -16.10 -13.56
C LEU A 56 -22.34 -16.43 -13.32
N GLU A 57 -21.88 -17.61 -13.73
CA GLU A 57 -20.47 -18.02 -13.63
C GLU A 57 -19.54 -17.05 -14.39
N ASN A 58 -19.97 -16.61 -15.58
CA ASN A 58 -19.23 -15.63 -16.37
C ASN A 58 -19.17 -14.26 -15.66
N TYR A 59 -20.29 -13.78 -15.11
CA TYR A 59 -20.30 -12.53 -14.34
C TYR A 59 -19.40 -12.61 -13.12
N GLU A 60 -19.43 -13.72 -12.38
CA GLU A 60 -18.57 -13.92 -11.21
C GLU A 60 -17.09 -13.88 -11.59
N SER A 61 -16.72 -14.58 -12.67
CA SER A 61 -15.37 -14.57 -13.22
C SER A 61 -14.91 -13.16 -13.60
N GLU A 62 -15.79 -12.39 -14.25
CA GLU A 62 -15.50 -11.01 -14.65
C GLU A 62 -15.39 -10.06 -13.44
N ILE A 63 -16.21 -10.25 -12.42
CA ILE A 63 -16.11 -9.53 -11.14
C ILE A 63 -14.76 -9.80 -10.47
N ILE A 64 -14.32 -11.06 -10.42
CA ILE A 64 -13.02 -11.44 -9.87
C ILE A 64 -11.89 -10.78 -10.68
N ARG A 65 -11.98 -10.83 -12.01
CA ARG A 65 -11.01 -10.19 -12.91
C ARG A 65 -10.92 -8.69 -12.66
N LEU A 66 -12.05 -7.98 -12.59
CA LEU A 66 -12.07 -6.53 -12.35
C LEU A 66 -11.56 -6.17 -10.96
N LYS A 67 -11.96 -6.90 -9.92
CA LYS A 67 -11.45 -6.70 -8.55
C LYS A 67 -9.93 -6.85 -8.48
N SER A 68 -9.36 -7.86 -9.15
CA SER A 68 -7.91 -8.04 -9.19
C SER A 68 -7.19 -6.88 -9.89
N GLN A 69 -7.78 -6.33 -10.96
CA GLN A 69 -7.26 -5.13 -11.64
C GLN A 69 -7.32 -3.89 -10.77
N ILE A 70 -8.43 -3.67 -10.05
CA ILE A 70 -8.57 -2.57 -9.09
C ILE A 70 -7.48 -2.69 -8.02
N PHE A 71 -7.35 -3.86 -7.40
CA PHE A 71 -6.35 -4.12 -6.36
C PHE A 71 -4.92 -3.85 -6.85
N TYR A 72 -4.59 -4.29 -8.07
CA TYR A 72 -3.29 -4.03 -8.68
C TYR A 72 -3.02 -2.52 -8.82
N VAL A 73 -3.99 -1.76 -9.36
CA VAL A 73 -3.83 -0.31 -9.57
C VAL A 73 -3.72 0.43 -8.24
N GLU A 74 -4.50 0.05 -7.23
CA GLU A 74 -4.40 0.61 -5.88
C GLU A 74 -3.03 0.35 -5.25
N ALA A 75 -2.50 -0.87 -5.38
CA ALA A 75 -1.17 -1.21 -4.89
C ALA A 75 -0.09 -0.37 -5.59
N GLN A 76 -0.19 -0.17 -6.91
CA GLN A 76 0.75 0.69 -7.64
C GLN A 76 0.66 2.16 -7.22
N LYS A 77 -0.57 2.69 -7.05
CA LYS A 77 -0.80 4.04 -6.54
C LYS A 77 -0.14 4.24 -5.18
N LYS A 78 -0.33 3.30 -4.25
CA LYS A 78 0.28 3.35 -2.92
C LYS A 78 1.80 3.35 -2.99
N ARG A 79 2.39 2.44 -3.78
CA ARG A 79 3.86 2.40 -3.99
C ARG A 79 4.39 3.73 -4.52
N LEU A 80 3.70 4.35 -5.47
CA LEU A 80 4.09 5.64 -6.02
C LEU A 80 3.98 6.77 -4.99
N GLN A 81 2.94 6.77 -4.16
CA GLN A 81 2.79 7.72 -3.06
C GLN A 81 3.93 7.59 -2.04
N ASP A 82 4.27 6.36 -1.63
CA ASP A 82 5.37 6.09 -0.71
C ASP A 82 6.72 6.55 -1.30
N TYR A 83 6.95 6.26 -2.59
CA TYR A 83 8.14 6.73 -3.31
C TYR A 83 8.21 8.26 -3.36
N LYS A 84 7.09 8.93 -3.65
CA LYS A 84 7.01 10.39 -3.68
C LYS A 84 7.33 11.02 -2.32
N VAL A 85 6.88 10.41 -1.21
CA VAL A 85 7.24 10.85 0.15
C VAL A 85 8.75 10.72 0.38
N LYS A 86 9.37 9.62 -0.04
CA LYS A 86 10.83 9.44 0.04
C LYS A 86 11.58 10.46 -0.81
N LEU A 87 11.13 10.76 -2.02
CA LEU A 87 11.74 11.82 -2.84
C LEU A 87 11.65 13.19 -2.18
N ARG A 88 10.50 13.53 -1.59
CA ARG A 88 10.35 14.79 -0.84
C ARG A 88 11.28 14.86 0.36
N SER A 89 11.56 13.74 1.04
CA SER A 89 12.51 13.74 2.16
C SER A 89 13.94 14.01 1.73
N LEU A 90 14.31 13.72 0.47
CA LEU A 90 15.60 14.13 -0.11
C LEU A 90 15.71 15.65 -0.27
N MET A 91 14.59 16.34 -0.45
CA MET A 91 14.52 17.80 -0.53
C MET A 91 14.34 18.46 0.86
N SER A 92 14.36 17.70 1.95
CA SER A 92 14.17 18.27 3.29
C SER A 92 15.23 19.34 3.60
N PRO A 93 14.87 20.42 4.30
CA PRO A 93 15.79 21.53 4.60
C PRO A 93 17.10 21.08 5.27
N ILE A 94 17.04 20.07 6.15
CA ILE A 94 18.23 19.55 6.85
C ILE A 94 19.28 18.98 5.89
N ARG A 95 18.88 18.51 4.71
CA ARG A 95 19.81 18.06 3.66
C ARG A 95 20.42 19.21 2.87
N GLN A 96 19.78 20.39 2.88
CA GLN A 96 20.21 21.59 2.18
C GLN A 96 21.07 22.51 3.06
N LEU A 97 21.08 22.32 4.38
CA LEU A 97 21.94 23.09 5.28
C LEU A 97 23.41 22.96 4.85
N PRO A 98 24.22 24.03 4.88
CA PRO A 98 25.68 23.95 4.68
C PRO A 98 26.38 23.13 5.78
N ASN A 99 27.60 22.65 5.50
CA ASN A 99 28.35 21.86 6.49
C ASN A 99 28.70 22.71 7.71
N GLU A 100 28.94 24.00 7.53
CA GLU A 100 29.21 24.98 8.58
C GLU A 100 28.06 25.03 9.59
N THR A 101 26.82 25.06 9.10
CA THR A 101 25.63 25.06 9.97
C THR A 101 25.47 23.73 10.71
N LEU A 102 25.70 22.60 10.03
CA LEU A 102 25.67 21.29 10.67
C LEU A 102 26.77 21.17 11.74
N GLY A 103 27.96 21.72 11.49
CA GLY A 103 29.05 21.76 12.46
C GLY A 103 28.70 22.54 13.71
N ARG A 104 28.07 23.72 13.56
CA ARG A 104 27.57 24.49 14.72
C ARG A 104 26.53 23.72 15.53
N ILE A 105 25.62 23.01 14.86
CA ILE A 105 24.64 22.15 15.54
C ILE A 105 25.35 21.00 16.27
N PHE A 106 26.36 20.39 15.66
CA PHE A 106 27.18 19.34 16.28
C PHE A 106 27.89 19.86 17.53
N GLU A 107 28.66 20.95 17.43
CA GLU A 107 29.35 21.60 18.55
C GLU A 107 28.38 21.90 19.71
N PHE A 108 27.20 22.45 19.38
CA PHE A 108 26.18 22.77 20.37
C PHE A 108 25.59 21.53 21.05
N ALA A 109 25.29 20.48 20.29
CA ALA A 109 24.61 19.29 20.81
C ALA A 109 25.54 18.27 21.45
N CYS A 110 26.82 18.26 21.08
CA CYS A 110 27.81 17.26 21.48
C CYS A 110 28.83 17.77 22.51
N ASN A 111 28.49 18.84 23.24
CA ASN A 111 29.39 19.46 24.22
C ASN A 111 29.92 18.47 25.29
N GLU A 112 29.15 17.44 25.65
CA GLU A 112 29.57 16.40 26.58
C GLU A 112 29.22 15.00 26.04
N ASN A 113 30.23 14.15 25.86
CA ASN A 113 30.06 12.73 25.55
C ASN A 113 30.62 11.91 26.70
N LEU A 114 29.81 10.99 27.24
CA LEU A 114 30.24 10.08 28.29
C LEU A 114 31.13 8.99 27.68
N LEU A 115 32.43 9.24 27.65
CA LEU A 115 33.43 8.24 27.27
C LEU A 115 34.04 7.63 28.54
N GLN A 116 33.82 6.34 28.71
CA GLN A 116 34.38 5.56 29.80
C GLN A 116 35.64 4.84 29.30
N GLN A 117 36.80 5.14 29.89
CA GLN A 117 38.08 4.50 29.53
C GLN A 117 38.17 3.10 30.14
N TYR A 118 38.59 2.12 29.36
CA TYR A 118 38.89 0.76 29.84
C TYR A 118 40.31 0.35 29.41
N PRO A 119 41.15 -0.22 30.30
CA PRO A 119 40.88 -0.54 31.71
C PRO A 119 40.69 0.70 32.60
N TRP A 120 39.93 0.55 33.70
CA TRP A 120 39.69 1.64 34.65
C TRP A 120 40.98 2.04 35.38
N LEU A 121 41.17 3.33 35.64
CA LEU A 121 42.31 3.84 36.42
C LEU A 121 42.27 3.35 37.88
N ASP A 122 41.08 3.16 38.44
CA ASP A 122 40.84 2.57 39.77
C ASP A 122 39.95 1.31 39.60
N PRO A 123 40.53 0.10 39.66
CA PRO A 123 39.78 -1.15 39.55
C PRO A 123 38.83 -1.40 40.73
N ASP A 124 39.14 -0.84 41.90
CA ASP A 124 38.39 -1.06 43.14
C ASP A 124 37.16 -0.14 43.23
N ASN A 125 37.14 0.96 42.46
CA ASN A 125 36.02 1.89 42.33
C ASN A 125 35.68 2.18 40.86
N PRO A 126 35.06 1.23 40.12
CA PRO A 126 34.70 1.47 38.73
C PRO A 126 33.63 2.58 38.61
N PRO A 127 33.68 3.40 37.55
CA PRO A 127 32.67 4.42 37.33
C PRO A 127 31.28 3.78 37.09
N PRO A 128 30.19 4.46 37.48
CA PRO A 128 28.85 3.94 37.31
C PRO A 128 28.56 3.60 35.83
N THR A 129 28.39 2.31 35.53
CA THR A 129 28.10 1.82 34.16
C THR A 129 26.60 1.75 33.88
N ALA A 130 25.78 1.74 34.94
CA ALA A 130 24.32 1.68 34.83
C ALA A 130 23.74 3.05 34.48
N LEU A 131 23.39 3.25 33.20
CA LEU A 131 22.70 4.45 32.75
C LEU A 131 21.20 4.33 33.10
N LEU A 132 20.73 5.20 34.00
CA LEU A 132 19.32 5.30 34.39
C LEU A 132 18.46 6.00 33.32
N SER A 133 19.07 6.50 32.25
CA SER A 133 18.41 7.20 31.15
C SER A 133 18.83 6.59 29.80
N PRO A 134 18.11 6.87 28.70
CA PRO A 134 18.45 6.30 27.39
C PRO A 134 19.91 6.57 27.04
N LEU A 135 20.66 5.51 26.71
CA LEU A 135 22.08 5.55 26.34
C LEU A 135 22.44 6.72 25.39
N LEU A 136 21.55 7.01 24.44
CA LEU A 136 21.72 8.07 23.43
C LEU A 136 21.77 9.49 24.02
N ARG A 137 21.23 9.71 25.23
CA ARG A 137 21.31 11.00 25.92
C ARG A 137 22.74 11.33 26.36
N HIS A 138 23.54 10.31 26.64
CA HIS A 138 24.90 10.44 27.15
C HIS A 138 25.96 10.30 26.04
N LEU A 139 25.53 9.96 24.83
CA LEU A 139 26.40 9.78 23.66
C LEU A 139 25.87 10.59 22.46
N PRO A 140 25.74 11.92 22.59
CA PRO A 140 25.16 12.77 21.54
C PRO A 140 25.94 12.67 20.22
N THR A 141 27.26 12.49 20.25
CA THR A 141 28.08 12.29 19.04
C THR A 141 27.70 11.00 18.32
N LEU A 142 27.46 9.91 19.05
CA LEU A 142 27.00 8.65 18.48
C LEU A 142 25.58 8.80 17.90
N ALA A 143 24.68 9.46 18.64
CA ALA A 143 23.31 9.69 18.20
C ALA A 143 23.26 10.52 16.90
N ILE A 144 24.03 11.62 16.83
CA ILE A 144 24.06 12.50 15.66
C ILE A 144 24.76 11.84 14.46
N SER A 145 25.91 11.18 14.67
CA SER A 145 26.61 10.46 13.60
C SER A 145 25.80 9.29 13.02
N ALA A 146 24.82 8.76 13.76
CA ALA A 146 23.90 7.73 13.28
C ALA A 146 22.76 8.27 12.38
N VAL A 147 22.52 9.59 12.34
CA VAL A 147 21.40 10.18 11.57
C VAL A 147 21.57 9.97 10.07
N CYS A 148 22.75 10.27 9.51
CA CYS A 148 23.06 10.01 8.10
C CYS A 148 24.57 10.01 7.84
N ALA A 149 24.97 9.53 6.66
CA ALA A 149 26.38 9.48 6.25
C ALA A 149 27.06 10.86 6.25
N ARG A 150 26.32 11.93 5.96
CA ARG A 150 26.84 13.31 5.99
C ARG A 150 27.16 13.76 7.41
N TRP A 151 26.27 13.50 8.37
CA TRP A 151 26.55 13.74 9.79
C TRP A 151 27.77 12.94 10.25
N ARG A 152 27.85 11.64 9.92
CA ARG A 152 29.01 10.82 10.24
C ARG A 152 30.32 11.36 9.67
N SER A 153 30.31 11.79 8.40
CA SER A 153 31.50 12.38 7.77
C SER A 153 31.91 13.67 8.46
N LEU A 154 30.93 14.50 8.84
CA LEU A 154 31.19 15.75 9.55
C LEU A 154 31.77 15.47 10.93
N THR A 155 31.17 14.57 11.72
CA THR A 155 31.66 14.22 13.06
C THR A 155 33.10 13.69 13.03
N LEU A 156 33.47 12.93 11.99
CA LEU A 156 34.85 12.42 11.81
C LEU A 156 35.84 13.51 11.38
N SER A 157 35.35 14.61 10.81
CA SER A 157 36.19 15.73 10.34
C SER A 157 36.36 16.81 11.41
N THR A 158 35.49 16.84 12.42
CA THR A 158 35.62 17.68 13.62
C THR A 158 36.53 17.01 14.65
N PRO A 159 37.52 17.74 15.21
CA PRO A 159 38.44 17.23 16.23
C PRO A 159 37.75 16.96 17.58
#